data_AF-A0A0N7F3E3-F1
#
_entry.id   AF-A0A0N7F3E3-F1
#
_cell.length_a   1.000
_cell.length_b   1.000
_cell.length_c   1.000
_cell.angle_alpha   90.00
_cell.angle_beta   90.00
_cell.angle_gamma   90.00
#
_symmetry.space_group_name_H-M   'P 1'
#
loop_
_entity.id
_entity.type
_entity.pdbx_description
1 polymer ?
#
loop_
_entity_poly.entity_id
_entity_poly.type
_entity_poly.pdbx_seq_one_letter_code
_entity_poly.pdbx_strand_id
1 'polypeptide(L)'
;MALLGGMAAAGGATASASVPLAAQPAPGGKTNFVVSLGGFRTNRTDNWLRISQYTFNPDNGTVTAQWWRWNQGNMRDIRVDTPVAAADCGPTQCYTRTPKRFMSGPSETVSGTYEVDGSALTVFWPSGSAKLEERWTVNTVARTDGSVDPSLVQLDWAGAGSGFTATAGYGFGSNAPFSASASASDLMLPENKVNYSYRYSGISKGQLGSGSSSMSLPVYKQCRDARCIGTATKTAAGAGCTYYPPGESKENTTINFYLASIAGDRRNAYEHWYRCLGYRPSTGQTCYKMNSHVKPLIQVIDDNGGFRGWVGAETSFSSTADGNSDGDPIGDTLSVVKAGPRVLSP
;
A
#
# COMPACT_ATOMS: atom_id res chain seq x y z
N MET A 1 17.01 -27.82 -71.83
CA MET A 1 16.20 -27.32 -70.70
C MET A 1 16.47 -28.23 -69.51
N ALA A 2 17.27 -27.77 -68.54
CA ALA A 2 17.62 -28.56 -67.35
C ALA A 2 16.60 -28.25 -66.24
N LEU A 3 15.92 -29.29 -65.74
CA LEU A 3 15.09 -29.21 -64.53
C LEU A 3 16.00 -29.32 -63.30
N LEU A 4 16.14 -28.23 -62.56
CA LEU A 4 16.71 -28.23 -61.21
C LEU A 4 15.61 -28.62 -60.20
N GLY A 5 15.76 -29.77 -59.57
CA GLY A 5 14.96 -30.19 -58.41
C GLY A 5 15.49 -29.57 -57.13
N GLY A 6 14.70 -28.71 -56.49
CA GLY A 6 14.99 -28.18 -55.15
C GLY A 6 14.50 -29.14 -54.07
N MET A 7 15.43 -29.69 -53.28
CA MET A 7 15.11 -30.40 -52.04
C MET A 7 14.76 -29.38 -50.96
N ALA A 8 13.52 -29.44 -50.46
CA ALA A 8 13.10 -28.71 -49.26
C ALA A 8 13.58 -29.45 -48.02
N ALA A 9 14.50 -28.85 -47.26
CA ALA A 9 14.90 -29.34 -45.94
C ALA A 9 13.83 -28.93 -44.90
N ALA A 10 13.05 -29.89 -44.42
CA ALA A 10 12.15 -29.70 -43.30
C ALA A 10 12.97 -29.61 -41.99
N GLY A 11 13.22 -28.40 -41.52
CA GLY A 11 13.78 -28.16 -40.20
C GLY A 11 12.76 -28.52 -39.12
N GLY A 12 12.93 -29.69 -38.50
CA GLY A 12 12.13 -30.10 -37.35
C GLY A 12 12.40 -29.19 -36.16
N ALA A 13 11.43 -28.35 -35.80
CA ALA A 13 11.45 -27.63 -34.54
C ALA A 13 11.26 -28.63 -33.40
N THR A 14 12.33 -28.95 -32.68
CA THR A 14 12.24 -29.69 -31.42
C THR A 14 11.52 -28.80 -30.41
N ALA A 15 10.24 -29.09 -30.16
CA ALA A 15 9.50 -28.47 -29.08
C ALA A 15 10.18 -28.85 -27.75
N SER A 16 10.85 -27.88 -27.12
CA SER A 16 11.39 -28.03 -25.78
C SER A 16 10.23 -28.33 -24.83
N ALA A 17 10.13 -29.57 -24.36
CA ALA A 17 9.17 -29.94 -23.33
C ALA A 17 9.49 -29.13 -22.07
N SER A 18 8.59 -28.22 -21.68
CA SER A 18 8.67 -27.52 -20.41
C SER A 18 8.53 -28.53 -19.27
N VAL A 19 9.58 -28.69 -18.47
CA VAL A 19 9.51 -29.48 -17.24
C VAL A 19 8.44 -28.84 -16.34
N PRO A 20 7.41 -29.58 -15.89
CA PRO A 20 6.41 -29.04 -14.99
C PRO A 20 7.10 -28.62 -13.69
N LEU A 21 6.84 -27.38 -13.27
CA LEU A 21 7.30 -26.89 -11.97
C LEU A 21 6.66 -27.72 -10.86
N ALA A 22 7.44 -28.02 -9.82
CA ALA A 22 6.96 -28.79 -8.69
C ALA A 22 5.84 -28.04 -7.94
N ALA A 23 4.81 -28.77 -7.53
CA ALA A 23 3.78 -28.25 -6.64
C ALA A 23 4.40 -27.76 -5.32
N GLN A 24 3.80 -26.72 -4.74
CA GLN A 24 4.20 -26.12 -3.48
C GLN A 24 2.97 -25.92 -2.61
N PRO A 25 3.07 -26.06 -1.28
CA PRO A 25 1.94 -25.74 -0.42
C PRO A 25 1.64 -24.24 -0.48
N ALA A 26 0.36 -23.88 -0.45
CA ALA A 26 -0.05 -22.49 -0.30
C ALA A 26 0.56 -21.89 0.99
N PRO A 27 1.19 -20.70 0.95
CA PRO A 27 1.82 -20.12 2.14
C PRO A 27 0.77 -19.92 3.25
N GLY A 28 0.89 -20.66 4.35
CA GLY A 28 -0.12 -20.65 5.42
C GLY A 28 -1.52 -21.04 4.98
N GLY A 29 -1.65 -21.82 3.89
CA GLY A 29 -2.93 -22.24 3.34
C GLY A 29 -3.69 -21.15 2.57
N LYS A 30 -3.05 -20.02 2.24
CA LYS A 30 -3.67 -18.87 1.54
C LYS A 30 -3.10 -18.68 0.14
N THR A 31 -3.92 -18.22 -0.79
CA THR A 31 -3.49 -17.98 -2.18
C THR A 31 -3.46 -16.51 -2.59
N ASN A 32 -4.20 -15.63 -1.92
CA ASN A 32 -4.27 -14.21 -2.25
C ASN A 32 -3.63 -13.36 -1.15
N PHE A 33 -2.61 -12.59 -1.50
CA PHE A 33 -1.92 -11.72 -0.56
C PHE A 33 -1.95 -10.27 -1.02
N VAL A 34 -2.09 -9.36 -0.05
CA VAL A 34 -1.85 -7.94 -0.23
C VAL A 34 -0.54 -7.59 0.47
N VAL A 35 0.37 -6.93 -0.22
CA VAL A 35 1.75 -6.71 0.24
C VAL A 35 2.16 -5.26 0.00
N SER A 36 2.87 -4.67 0.95
CA SER A 36 3.67 -3.46 0.73
C SER A 36 5.14 -3.77 0.95
N LEU A 37 6.00 -3.29 0.05
CA LEU A 37 7.41 -3.60 0.04
C LEU A 37 8.21 -2.40 -0.45
N GLY A 38 9.38 -2.13 0.13
CA GLY A 38 10.21 -1.01 -0.28
C GLY A 38 11.69 -1.19 0.02
N GLY A 39 12.51 -0.50 -0.76
CA GLY A 39 13.96 -0.43 -0.62
C GLY A 39 14.36 0.99 -0.24
N PHE A 40 14.91 1.15 0.96
CA PHE A 40 15.22 2.44 1.56
C PHE A 40 16.69 2.53 1.97
N ARG A 41 17.34 3.64 1.62
CA ARG A 41 18.74 3.98 1.89
C ARG A 41 18.86 5.47 2.22
N THR A 42 19.63 5.78 3.25
CA THR A 42 19.91 7.15 3.69
C THR A 42 20.66 7.93 2.62
N ASN A 43 20.35 9.22 2.48
CA ASN A 43 21.05 10.14 1.57
C ASN A 43 21.11 9.67 0.11
N ARG A 44 20.06 8.98 -0.33
CA ARG A 44 19.89 8.50 -1.71
C ARG A 44 18.52 8.91 -2.23
N THR A 45 18.41 9.01 -3.55
CA THR A 45 17.16 9.34 -4.26
C THR A 45 16.69 8.20 -5.16
N ASP A 46 17.34 7.03 -5.10
CA ASP A 46 16.95 5.83 -5.84
C ASP A 46 16.07 4.88 -5.00
N ASN A 47 15.53 5.39 -3.87
CA ASN A 47 14.59 4.67 -3.02
C ASN A 47 13.29 4.37 -3.76
N TRP A 48 12.67 3.25 -3.44
CA TRP A 48 11.47 2.79 -4.10
C TRP A 48 10.54 2.07 -3.14
N LEU A 49 9.26 2.04 -3.49
CA LEU A 49 8.29 1.19 -2.83
C LEU A 49 7.26 0.69 -3.83
N ARG A 50 6.53 -0.34 -3.44
CA ARG A 50 5.36 -0.84 -4.16
C ARG A 50 4.29 -1.33 -3.21
N ILE A 51 3.07 -1.36 -3.73
CA ILE A 51 1.95 -2.08 -3.13
C ILE A 51 1.52 -3.12 -4.15
N SER A 52 1.30 -4.35 -3.71
CA SER A 52 1.15 -5.50 -4.58
C SER A 52 -0.01 -6.38 -4.14
N GLN A 53 -0.58 -7.07 -5.13
CA GLN A 53 -1.48 -8.20 -5.00
C GLN A 53 -0.74 -9.43 -5.51
N TYR A 54 -0.55 -10.45 -4.67
CA TYR A 54 0.07 -11.72 -5.07
C TYR A 54 -0.99 -12.82 -5.14
N THR A 55 -0.98 -13.59 -6.23
CA THR A 55 -1.76 -14.82 -6.38
C THR A 55 -0.82 -16.00 -6.50
N PHE A 56 -0.81 -16.85 -5.48
CA PHE A 56 -0.05 -18.09 -5.44
C PHE A 56 -0.86 -19.23 -6.07
N ASN A 57 -0.19 -20.03 -6.90
CA ASN A 57 -0.72 -21.25 -7.48
C ASN A 57 0.01 -22.46 -6.87
N PRO A 58 -0.63 -23.19 -5.94
CA PRO A 58 -0.05 -24.38 -5.30
C PRO A 58 0.25 -25.52 -6.25
N ASP A 59 -0.54 -25.68 -7.31
CA ASP A 59 -0.46 -26.85 -8.20
C ASP A 59 0.84 -26.90 -9.00
N ASN A 60 1.50 -25.75 -9.18
CA ASN A 60 2.72 -25.63 -9.98
C ASN A 60 3.79 -24.71 -9.37
N GLY A 61 3.64 -24.31 -8.10
CA GLY A 61 4.65 -23.48 -7.42
C GLY A 61 4.88 -22.10 -8.05
N THR A 62 3.90 -21.55 -8.76
CA THR A 62 4.01 -20.21 -9.38
C THR A 62 3.30 -19.14 -8.55
N VAL A 63 3.75 -17.90 -8.71
CA VAL A 63 3.10 -16.73 -8.11
C VAL A 63 3.04 -15.61 -9.13
N THR A 64 1.89 -14.95 -9.24
CA THR A 64 1.72 -13.73 -10.03
C THR A 64 1.57 -12.56 -9.10
N ALA A 65 2.37 -11.51 -9.29
CA ALA A 65 2.21 -10.23 -8.64
C ALA A 65 1.68 -9.19 -9.62
N GLN A 66 0.71 -8.40 -9.16
CA GLN A 66 0.32 -7.15 -9.79
C GLN A 66 0.64 -6.01 -8.83
N TRP A 67 1.34 -4.96 -9.28
CA TRP A 67 1.71 -3.88 -8.36
C TRP A 67 1.64 -2.47 -8.93
N TRP A 68 1.48 -1.53 -7.99
CA TRP A 68 1.73 -0.11 -8.17
C TRP A 68 3.11 0.20 -7.58
N ARG A 69 3.94 0.93 -8.33
CA ARG A 69 5.33 1.22 -7.95
C ARG A 69 5.61 2.72 -7.99
N TRP A 70 6.45 3.16 -7.06
CA TRP A 70 6.98 4.51 -6.99
C TRP A 70 8.48 4.51 -6.71
N ASN A 71 9.18 5.55 -7.16
CA ASN A 71 10.61 5.75 -6.96
C ASN A 71 10.90 7.24 -6.77
N GLN A 72 11.75 7.58 -5.79
CA GLN A 72 12.14 8.95 -5.50
C GLN A 72 12.81 9.66 -6.68
N GLY A 73 13.52 8.96 -7.56
CA GLY A 73 14.34 9.58 -8.60
C GLY A 73 13.57 9.89 -9.88
N ASN A 74 12.70 8.98 -10.33
CA ASN A 74 12.10 9.06 -11.67
C ASN A 74 10.63 8.62 -11.77
N MET A 75 10.00 8.20 -10.65
CA MET A 75 8.60 7.81 -10.61
C MET A 75 7.88 8.51 -9.45
N ARG A 76 8.05 9.84 -9.44
CA ARG A 76 7.41 10.77 -8.51
C ARG A 76 6.09 11.21 -9.13
N ASP A 77 5.01 10.52 -8.79
CA ASP A 77 3.70 10.91 -9.27
C ASP A 77 3.17 12.09 -8.46
N ILE A 78 2.76 13.15 -9.14
CA ILE A 78 1.95 14.20 -8.52
C ILE A 78 0.69 13.55 -7.93
N ARG A 79 0.40 13.85 -6.66
CA ARG A 79 -0.88 13.48 -6.02
C ARG A 79 -2.04 14.14 -6.76
N VAL A 80 -3.11 13.40 -6.96
CA VAL A 80 -4.32 13.89 -7.64
C VAL A 80 -5.50 13.80 -6.70
N ASP A 81 -6.46 14.70 -6.90
CA ASP A 81 -7.77 14.61 -6.27
C ASP A 81 -8.45 13.33 -6.73
N THR A 82 -8.97 12.58 -5.77
CA THR A 82 -9.89 11.47 -6.02
C THR A 82 -11.27 12.04 -6.36
N PRO A 83 -12.18 11.27 -6.99
CA PRO A 83 -13.56 11.71 -7.22
C PRO A 83 -14.42 11.65 -5.94
N VAL A 84 -13.80 11.60 -4.76
CA VAL A 84 -14.47 11.42 -3.47
C VAL A 84 -14.19 12.63 -2.58
N ALA A 85 -15.24 13.40 -2.30
CA ALA A 85 -15.17 14.58 -1.45
C ALA A 85 -15.43 14.23 0.01
N ALA A 86 -14.52 14.64 0.90
CA ALA A 86 -14.69 14.54 2.34
C ALA A 86 -15.54 15.70 2.88
N ALA A 87 -16.83 15.70 2.54
CA ALA A 87 -17.79 16.68 3.04
C ALA A 87 -18.50 16.19 4.31
N ASP A 88 -18.77 17.10 5.25
CA ASP A 88 -19.58 16.89 6.47
C ASP A 88 -19.09 15.82 7.46
N CYS A 89 -17.85 15.35 7.33
CA CYS A 89 -17.18 14.44 8.28
C CYS A 89 -16.01 15.09 9.03
N GLY A 90 -15.78 16.39 8.82
CA GLY A 90 -14.69 17.15 9.41
C GLY A 90 -14.87 18.67 9.20
N PRO A 91 -13.91 19.48 9.67
CA PRO A 91 -14.01 20.94 9.62
C PRO A 91 -13.67 21.55 8.24
N THR A 92 -13.16 20.75 7.30
CA THR A 92 -12.85 21.17 5.93
C THR A 92 -13.44 20.19 4.92
N GLN A 93 -13.87 20.72 3.79
CA GLN A 93 -14.43 19.97 2.68
C GLN A 93 -13.43 19.93 1.53
N CYS A 94 -12.71 18.81 1.41
CA CYS A 94 -11.66 18.64 0.42
C CYS A 94 -11.82 17.30 -0.29
N TYR A 95 -11.36 17.20 -1.53
CA TYR A 95 -11.17 15.89 -2.14
C TYR A 95 -10.05 15.16 -1.41
N THR A 96 -10.26 13.87 -1.14
CA THR A 96 -9.17 13.02 -0.67
C THR A 96 -8.17 12.85 -1.81
N ARG A 97 -6.87 12.79 -1.53
CA ARG A 97 -5.83 12.62 -2.57
C ARG A 97 -5.08 11.32 -2.45
N THR A 98 -4.51 10.91 -3.59
CA THR A 98 -3.67 9.72 -3.72
C THR A 98 -2.67 9.92 -4.88
N PRO A 99 -1.59 9.13 -5.00
CA PRO A 99 -0.74 9.19 -6.19
C PRO A 99 -1.51 8.86 -7.47
N LYS A 100 -1.21 9.58 -8.55
CA LYS A 100 -1.89 9.43 -9.85
C LYS A 100 -1.99 7.97 -10.32
N ARG A 101 -0.92 7.18 -10.26
CA ARG A 101 -0.95 5.77 -10.70
C ARG A 101 -1.87 4.87 -9.87
N PHE A 102 -2.16 5.24 -8.62
CA PHE A 102 -3.05 4.44 -7.77
C PHE A 102 -4.53 4.59 -8.15
N MET A 103 -4.88 5.63 -8.92
CA MET A 103 -6.23 5.82 -9.45
C MET A 103 -6.56 4.77 -10.52
N SER A 104 -5.57 4.32 -11.29
CA SER A 104 -5.70 3.20 -12.23
C SER A 104 -5.43 1.86 -11.57
N GLY A 105 -5.75 0.77 -12.27
CA GLY A 105 -5.30 -0.58 -11.88
C GLY A 105 -3.78 -0.70 -11.78
N PRO A 106 -3.26 -1.85 -11.33
CA PRO A 106 -1.83 -2.10 -11.23
C PRO A 106 -1.09 -1.79 -12.53
N SER A 107 0.07 -1.14 -12.44
CA SER A 107 0.83 -0.71 -13.64
C SER A 107 1.74 -1.81 -14.19
N GLU A 108 2.02 -2.85 -13.40
CA GLU A 108 2.96 -3.91 -13.72
C GLU A 108 2.39 -5.25 -13.27
N THR A 109 2.65 -6.30 -14.05
CA THR A 109 2.36 -7.70 -13.71
C THR A 109 3.60 -8.54 -13.93
N VAL A 110 3.98 -9.33 -12.94
CA VAL A 110 5.16 -10.20 -12.99
C VAL A 110 4.77 -11.59 -12.51
N SER A 111 5.19 -12.62 -13.24
CA SER A 111 5.07 -14.01 -12.82
C SER A 111 6.43 -14.53 -12.36
N GLY A 112 6.44 -15.19 -11.22
CA GLY A 112 7.61 -15.81 -10.60
C GLY A 112 7.29 -17.21 -10.10
N THR A 113 8.22 -17.77 -9.34
CA THR A 113 8.03 -19.03 -8.61
C THR A 113 8.17 -18.78 -7.12
N TYR A 114 7.73 -19.72 -6.30
CA TYR A 114 7.92 -19.62 -4.86
C TYR A 114 8.23 -20.99 -4.27
N GLU A 115 8.77 -20.98 -3.06
CA GLU A 115 9.04 -22.15 -2.25
C GLU A 115 8.56 -21.88 -0.82
N VAL A 116 7.98 -22.89 -0.19
CA VAL A 116 7.57 -22.85 1.21
C VAL A 116 8.22 -23.99 1.96
N ASP A 117 8.95 -23.65 3.03
CA ASP A 117 9.54 -24.60 3.98
C ASP A 117 9.13 -24.21 5.41
N GLY A 118 8.21 -24.97 6.00
CA GLY A 118 7.57 -24.60 7.26
C GLY A 118 6.89 -23.22 7.18
N SER A 119 7.37 -22.26 7.97
CA SER A 119 6.92 -20.86 7.93
C SER A 119 7.74 -19.97 7.01
N ALA A 120 8.85 -20.46 6.43
CA ALA A 120 9.66 -19.68 5.52
C ALA A 120 9.03 -19.69 4.12
N LEU A 121 8.79 -18.50 3.58
CA LEU A 121 8.36 -18.29 2.20
C LEU A 121 9.47 -17.56 1.45
N THR A 122 9.96 -18.16 0.36
CA THR A 122 10.84 -17.48 -0.60
C THR A 122 10.12 -17.32 -1.92
N VAL A 123 10.07 -16.09 -2.43
CA VAL A 123 9.53 -15.76 -3.75
C VAL A 123 10.67 -15.36 -4.68
N PHE A 124 10.66 -15.93 -5.87
CA PHE A 124 11.66 -15.72 -6.91
C PHE A 124 11.06 -14.96 -8.08
N TRP A 125 11.54 -13.74 -8.31
CA TRP A 125 11.14 -12.93 -9.44
C TRP A 125 12.18 -12.99 -10.56
N PRO A 126 11.76 -13.05 -11.83
CA PRO A 126 12.69 -12.99 -12.96
C PRO A 126 13.35 -11.61 -13.04
N SER A 127 14.66 -11.58 -13.31
CA SER A 127 15.41 -10.35 -13.56
C SER A 127 16.54 -10.59 -14.57
N GLY A 128 16.22 -10.47 -15.86
CA GLY A 128 17.14 -10.83 -16.94
C GLY A 128 17.55 -12.30 -16.83
N SER A 129 18.86 -12.56 -16.74
CA SER A 129 19.42 -13.90 -16.51
C SER A 129 19.46 -14.33 -15.03
N ALA A 130 19.10 -13.45 -14.10
CA ALA A 130 19.12 -13.70 -12.67
C ALA A 130 17.70 -13.86 -12.08
N LYS A 131 17.65 -14.32 -10.83
CA LYS A 131 16.43 -14.32 -10.00
C LYS A 131 16.63 -13.37 -8.82
N LEU A 132 15.60 -12.60 -8.51
CA LEU A 132 15.53 -11.76 -7.31
C LEU A 132 14.77 -12.52 -6.23
N GLU A 133 15.31 -12.52 -5.03
CA GLU A 133 14.75 -13.28 -3.90
C GLU A 133 14.09 -12.36 -2.87
N GLU A 134 12.81 -12.63 -2.62
CA GLU A 134 12.01 -12.05 -1.54
C GLU A 134 11.74 -13.09 -0.47
N ARG A 135 12.19 -12.83 0.76
CA ARG A 135 12.02 -13.78 1.86
C ARG A 135 11.05 -13.23 2.89
N TRP A 136 10.14 -14.08 3.31
CA TRP A 136 9.08 -13.79 4.26
C TRP A 136 8.99 -14.89 5.31
N THR A 137 8.53 -14.53 6.50
CA THR A 137 8.00 -15.49 7.46
C THR A 137 6.47 -15.41 7.43
N VAL A 138 5.82 -16.56 7.23
CA VAL A 138 4.37 -16.74 7.28
C VAL A 138 3.97 -17.02 8.72
N ASN A 139 3.26 -16.07 9.33
CA ASN A 139 2.82 -16.12 10.72
C ASN A 139 1.30 -16.26 10.83
N THR A 140 0.85 -17.02 11.82
CA THR A 140 -0.56 -17.05 12.21
C THR A 140 -0.97 -15.74 12.88
N VAL A 141 -2.24 -15.36 12.74
CA VAL A 141 -2.82 -14.22 13.46
C VAL A 141 -3.51 -14.72 14.72
N ALA A 142 -3.17 -14.17 15.88
CA ALA A 142 -3.84 -14.50 17.13
C ALA A 142 -5.16 -13.73 17.28
N ARG A 143 -6.17 -14.34 17.90
CA ARG A 143 -7.37 -13.70 18.45
C ARG A 143 -7.10 -13.16 19.86
N THR A 144 -8.06 -12.43 20.42
CA THR A 144 -7.91 -11.83 21.76
C THR A 144 -7.79 -12.86 22.89
N ASP A 145 -8.31 -14.07 22.70
CA ASP A 145 -8.16 -15.19 23.65
C ASP A 145 -6.88 -16.01 23.46
N GLY A 146 -6.03 -15.62 22.50
CA GLY A 146 -4.82 -16.35 22.15
C GLY A 146 -5.03 -17.53 21.18
N SER A 147 -6.28 -17.82 20.77
CA SER A 147 -6.53 -18.81 19.71
C SER A 147 -6.04 -18.29 18.34
N VAL A 148 -5.79 -19.22 17.41
CA VAL A 148 -5.38 -18.86 16.05
C VAL A 148 -6.61 -18.51 15.21
N ASP A 149 -6.56 -17.38 14.54
CA ASP A 149 -7.49 -17.02 13.49
C ASP A 149 -7.12 -17.72 12.17
N PRO A 150 -7.94 -18.67 11.67
CA PRO A 150 -7.64 -19.39 10.44
C PRO A 150 -8.00 -18.58 9.20
N SER A 151 -8.71 -17.45 9.29
CA SER A 151 -9.19 -16.71 8.11
C SER A 151 -8.12 -15.80 7.49
N LEU A 152 -6.97 -15.63 8.14
CA LEU A 152 -5.92 -14.72 7.73
C LEU A 152 -4.53 -15.19 8.19
N VAL A 153 -3.50 -14.95 7.39
CA VAL A 153 -2.09 -15.08 7.79
C VAL A 153 -1.34 -13.75 7.59
N GLN A 154 -0.27 -13.52 8.34
CA GLN A 154 0.61 -12.36 8.21
C GLN A 154 1.91 -12.77 7.54
N LEU A 155 2.41 -11.91 6.64
CA LEU A 155 3.78 -11.97 6.14
C LEU A 155 4.62 -10.93 6.88
N ASP A 156 5.66 -11.40 7.56
CA ASP A 156 6.70 -10.55 8.12
C ASP A 156 7.95 -10.63 7.27
N TRP A 157 8.52 -9.46 6.95
CA TRP A 157 9.69 -9.37 6.08
C TRP A 157 10.89 -10.06 6.71
N ALA A 158 11.44 -11.07 6.02
CA ALA A 158 12.59 -11.84 6.48
C ALA A 158 13.88 -11.49 5.71
N GLY A 159 13.83 -10.49 4.84
CA GLY A 159 14.98 -9.97 4.12
C GLY A 159 14.95 -10.26 2.62
N ALA A 160 15.96 -9.73 1.94
CA ALA A 160 16.21 -9.97 0.54
C ALA A 160 17.32 -11.02 0.39
N GLY A 161 17.20 -11.88 -0.62
CA GLY A 161 18.33 -12.67 -1.10
C GLY A 161 19.16 -11.91 -2.13
N SER A 162 19.85 -12.63 -3.01
CA SER A 162 20.76 -12.02 -3.97
C SER A 162 20.04 -11.07 -4.95
N GLY A 163 20.67 -9.92 -5.23
CA GLY A 163 20.22 -8.95 -6.25
C GLY A 163 19.01 -8.10 -5.88
N PHE A 164 18.29 -8.41 -4.80
CA PHE A 164 17.07 -7.69 -4.41
C PHE A 164 17.34 -6.62 -3.34
N THR A 165 16.77 -5.42 -3.49
CA THR A 165 17.14 -4.24 -2.69
C THR A 165 16.08 -3.80 -1.68
N ALA A 166 15.03 -4.61 -1.48
CA ALA A 166 14.03 -4.29 -0.47
C ALA A 166 14.63 -4.41 0.94
N THR A 167 14.23 -3.50 1.82
CA THR A 167 14.69 -3.42 3.20
C THR A 167 13.56 -3.55 4.21
N ALA A 168 12.31 -3.39 3.78
CA ALA A 168 11.14 -3.54 4.65
C ALA A 168 9.91 -3.95 3.85
N GLY A 169 9.03 -4.71 4.51
CA GLY A 169 7.73 -5.07 3.94
C GLY A 169 6.73 -5.55 4.98
N TYR A 170 5.46 -5.51 4.59
CA TYR A 170 4.32 -6.02 5.35
C TYR A 170 3.36 -6.71 4.39
N GLY A 171 2.77 -7.83 4.79
CA GLY A 171 1.73 -8.46 3.98
C GLY A 171 0.73 -9.24 4.80
N PHE A 172 -0.41 -9.53 4.18
CA PHE A 172 -1.43 -10.42 4.73
C PHE A 172 -2.02 -11.29 3.62
N GLY A 173 -2.30 -12.54 3.96
CA GLY A 173 -2.86 -13.54 3.06
C GLY A 173 -4.24 -14.01 3.49
N SER A 174 -5.13 -14.18 2.52
CA SER A 174 -6.44 -14.82 2.65
C SER A 174 -6.80 -15.54 1.34
N ASN A 175 -7.98 -16.15 1.29
CA ASN A 175 -8.58 -16.74 0.10
C ASN A 175 -9.67 -15.85 -0.51
N ALA A 176 -9.97 -14.69 0.10
CA ALA A 176 -10.93 -13.75 -0.46
C ALA A 176 -10.43 -13.16 -1.80
N PRO A 177 -11.31 -12.98 -2.80
CA PRO A 177 -10.92 -12.43 -4.10
C PRO A 177 -10.55 -10.95 -3.99
N PHE A 178 -9.66 -10.44 -4.85
CA PHE A 178 -9.26 -9.02 -4.84
C PHE A 178 -10.38 -8.02 -5.14
N SER A 179 -11.51 -8.49 -5.68
CA SER A 179 -12.74 -7.70 -5.82
C SER A 179 -13.53 -7.55 -4.52
N ALA A 180 -13.32 -8.41 -3.52
CA ALA A 180 -13.95 -8.25 -2.21
C ALA A 180 -13.39 -7.01 -1.52
N SER A 181 -14.27 -6.16 -1.01
CA SER A 181 -13.92 -4.91 -0.35
C SER A 181 -14.91 -4.58 0.76
N ALA A 182 -14.48 -3.74 1.68
CA ALA A 182 -15.31 -3.13 2.71
C ALA A 182 -15.65 -1.70 2.29
N SER A 183 -16.95 -1.39 2.29
CA SER A 183 -17.45 -0.04 2.07
C SER A 183 -17.14 0.87 3.26
N ALA A 184 -17.28 2.20 3.08
CA ALA A 184 -17.09 3.12 4.19
C ALA A 184 -18.13 2.90 5.31
N SER A 185 -19.35 2.44 4.97
CA SER A 185 -20.34 1.99 5.95
C SER A 185 -19.88 0.75 6.72
N ASP A 186 -19.23 -0.21 6.09
CA ASP A 186 -18.71 -1.40 6.79
C ASP A 186 -17.61 -1.01 7.79
N LEU A 187 -16.75 -0.05 7.42
CA LEU A 187 -15.73 0.50 8.33
C LEU A 187 -16.34 1.21 9.55
N MET A 188 -17.59 1.66 9.45
CA MET A 188 -18.31 2.35 10.51
C MET A 188 -19.13 1.41 11.41
N LEU A 189 -19.16 0.11 11.12
CA LEU A 189 -19.77 -0.88 12.02
C LEU A 189 -19.00 -0.96 13.35
N PRO A 190 -19.68 -1.15 14.50
CA PRO A 190 -19.05 -1.14 15.82
C PRO A 190 -17.81 -2.03 15.93
N GLU A 191 -17.85 -3.22 15.34
CA GLU A 191 -16.77 -4.19 15.34
C GLU A 191 -15.54 -3.75 14.54
N ASN A 192 -15.70 -2.85 13.55
CA ASN A 192 -14.60 -2.29 12.75
C ASN A 192 -14.14 -0.92 13.29
N LYS A 193 -14.95 -0.25 14.11
CA LYS A 193 -14.56 0.99 14.80
C LYS A 193 -13.63 0.71 15.99
N VAL A 194 -12.44 0.19 15.69
CA VAL A 194 -11.39 -0.13 16.67
C VAL A 194 -10.13 0.70 16.43
N ASN A 195 -9.18 0.59 17.35
CA ASN A 195 -7.86 1.16 17.18
C ASN A 195 -6.94 0.17 16.44
N TYR A 196 -6.62 0.45 15.18
CA TYR A 196 -5.73 -0.40 14.40
C TYR A 196 -4.28 -0.08 14.74
N SER A 197 -3.52 -1.09 15.18
CA SER A 197 -2.07 -0.97 15.36
C SER A 197 -1.42 -0.60 14.03
N TYR A 198 -0.74 0.53 13.98
CA TYR A 198 -0.09 1.03 12.78
C TYR A 198 1.42 0.85 12.88
N ARG A 199 2.05 0.40 11.80
CA ARG A 199 3.52 0.30 11.67
C ARG A 199 3.95 0.92 10.35
N TYR A 200 5.10 1.57 10.36
CA TYR A 200 5.75 2.08 9.16
C TYR A 200 7.25 1.83 9.18
N SER A 201 7.83 1.74 8.00
CA SER A 201 9.29 1.72 7.79
C SER A 201 9.59 2.39 6.46
N GLY A 202 10.54 3.33 6.43
CA GLY A 202 10.76 4.16 5.26
C GLY A 202 11.89 5.16 5.38
N ILE A 203 11.83 6.16 4.51
CA ILE A 203 12.74 7.29 4.40
C ILE A 203 11.95 8.60 4.45
N SER A 204 12.47 9.60 5.13
CA SER A 204 11.96 10.97 5.11
C SER A 204 13.14 11.93 5.16
N LYS A 205 13.20 12.90 4.24
CA LYS A 205 14.25 13.94 4.21
C LYS A 205 15.68 13.34 4.24
N GLY A 206 15.90 12.28 3.47
CA GLY A 206 17.18 11.55 3.41
C GLY A 206 17.51 10.66 4.62
N GLN A 207 16.64 10.58 5.63
CA GLN A 207 16.85 9.80 6.85
C GLN A 207 15.90 8.60 6.94
N LEU A 208 16.42 7.45 7.40
CA LEU A 208 15.59 6.27 7.65
C LEU A 208 14.75 6.49 8.90
N GLY A 209 13.52 5.97 8.88
CA GLY A 209 12.62 6.02 10.02
C GLY A 209 11.67 4.83 10.04
N SER A 210 11.41 4.31 11.24
CA SER A 210 10.42 3.28 11.48
C SER A 210 9.77 3.51 12.84
N GLY A 211 8.56 2.98 13.03
CA GLY A 211 7.86 3.19 14.29
C GLY A 211 6.48 2.56 14.38
N SER A 212 5.90 2.66 15.57
CA SER A 212 4.47 2.44 15.82
C SER A 212 3.69 3.74 15.73
N SER A 213 2.43 3.61 15.34
CA SER A 213 1.38 4.60 15.60
C SER A 213 0.06 3.85 15.74
N SER A 214 -1.06 4.53 15.53
CA SER A 214 -2.36 3.91 15.46
C SER A 214 -3.28 4.62 14.47
N MET A 215 -4.15 3.85 13.82
CA MET A 215 -5.27 4.38 13.05
C MET A 215 -6.57 4.08 13.81
N SER A 216 -7.09 5.09 14.50
CA SER A 216 -8.23 4.94 15.40
C SER A 216 -9.53 5.27 14.67
N LEU A 217 -10.27 4.25 14.20
CA LEU A 217 -11.58 4.46 13.58
C LEU A 217 -12.71 4.93 14.52
N PRO A 218 -12.68 4.74 15.86
CA PRO A 218 -13.68 5.30 16.77
C PRO A 218 -14.00 6.79 16.55
N VAL A 219 -12.96 7.59 16.27
CA VAL A 219 -13.08 9.05 16.09
C VAL A 219 -13.52 9.47 14.68
N TYR A 220 -13.64 8.52 13.75
CA TYR A 220 -14.09 8.79 12.38
C TYR A 220 -15.61 8.85 12.30
N LYS A 221 -16.07 9.61 11.31
CA LYS A 221 -17.47 9.74 10.90
C LYS A 221 -17.57 9.54 9.40
N GLN A 222 -18.68 8.98 8.95
CA GLN A 222 -18.99 8.91 7.53
C GLN A 222 -19.22 10.31 6.97
N CYS A 223 -18.63 10.57 5.81
CA CYS A 223 -18.84 11.80 5.05
C CYS A 223 -20.16 11.76 4.29
N ARG A 224 -20.57 12.90 3.73
CA ARG A 224 -21.73 12.99 2.84
C ARG A 224 -21.60 12.04 1.64
N ASP A 225 -20.42 11.95 1.05
CA ASP A 225 -20.09 10.88 0.11
C ASP A 225 -19.87 9.59 0.89
N ALA A 226 -20.76 8.61 0.68
CA ALA A 226 -20.75 7.35 1.42
C ALA A 226 -19.51 6.48 1.18
N ARG A 227 -18.63 6.86 0.24
CA ARG A 227 -17.33 6.20 0.03
C ARG A 227 -16.23 6.74 0.93
N CYS A 228 -16.49 7.75 1.76
CA CYS A 228 -15.49 8.41 2.58
C CYS A 228 -15.86 8.43 4.06
N ILE A 229 -14.84 8.28 4.90
CA ILE A 229 -14.87 8.61 6.32
C ILE A 229 -13.81 9.67 6.61
N GLY A 230 -14.07 10.52 7.59
CA GLY A 230 -13.16 11.59 7.98
C GLY A 230 -13.22 11.93 9.46
N THR A 231 -12.21 12.64 9.92
CA THR A 231 -12.16 13.24 11.26
C THR A 231 -11.17 14.39 11.30
N ALA A 232 -11.19 15.15 12.40
CA ALA A 232 -10.10 16.05 12.75
C ALA A 232 -9.76 15.89 14.24
N THR A 233 -8.48 15.83 14.55
CA THR A 233 -8.00 15.69 15.94
C THR A 233 -7.03 16.81 16.28
N LYS A 234 -7.04 17.23 17.54
CA LYS A 234 -6.09 18.23 18.06
C LYS A 234 -4.70 17.62 18.16
N THR A 235 -3.67 18.41 17.88
CA THR A 235 -2.28 18.00 18.10
C THR A 235 -1.66 18.70 19.29
N ALA A 236 -0.49 18.21 19.73
CA ALA A 236 0.35 18.94 20.66
C ALA A 236 0.77 20.31 20.07
N ALA A 237 1.09 21.25 20.96
CA ALA A 237 1.44 22.62 20.59
C ALA A 237 2.72 22.68 19.72
N GLY A 238 2.73 23.54 18.69
CA GLY A 238 3.97 23.93 17.99
C GLY A 238 4.27 23.25 16.65
N ALA A 239 3.33 22.55 16.02
CA ALA A 239 3.59 21.90 14.74
C ALA A 239 3.40 22.85 13.54
N GLY A 240 4.47 23.11 12.77
CA GLY A 240 4.50 23.36 11.31
C GLY A 240 3.69 24.53 10.71
N CYS A 241 2.91 25.28 11.49
CA CYS A 241 1.96 26.27 11.01
C CYS A 241 2.49 27.71 11.18
N THR A 242 2.33 28.54 10.15
CA THR A 242 2.56 30.00 10.24
C THR A 242 1.28 30.79 10.46
N TYR A 243 0.16 30.32 9.91
CA TYR A 243 -1.16 30.96 9.98
C TYR A 243 -2.19 29.97 10.47
N TYR A 244 -3.16 30.43 11.28
CA TYR A 244 -4.17 29.58 11.88
C TYR A 244 -5.58 30.03 11.46
N PRO A 245 -6.48 29.08 11.13
CA PRO A 245 -7.89 29.39 10.92
C PRO A 245 -8.51 30.06 12.15
N PRO A 246 -9.61 30.82 12.02
CA PRO A 246 -10.33 31.36 13.17
C PRO A 246 -10.67 30.27 14.19
N GLY A 247 -10.34 30.53 15.47
CA GLY A 247 -10.54 29.59 16.57
C GLY A 247 -9.40 28.59 16.79
N GLU A 248 -8.40 28.55 15.91
CA GLU A 248 -7.17 27.79 16.08
C GLU A 248 -5.96 28.70 16.37
N SER A 249 -4.93 28.08 16.93
CA SER A 249 -3.69 28.68 17.43
C SER A 249 -2.60 27.62 17.45
N LYS A 250 -1.38 28.02 17.82
CA LYS A 250 -0.24 27.12 17.95
C LYS A 250 -0.51 26.01 18.98
N GLU A 251 -1.36 26.27 19.96
CA GLU A 251 -1.65 25.42 21.11
C GLU A 251 -2.79 24.42 20.86
N ASN A 252 -3.62 24.64 19.83
CA ASN A 252 -4.81 23.84 19.58
C ASN A 252 -5.06 23.52 18.09
N THR A 253 -4.00 23.56 17.26
CA THR A 253 -4.06 23.21 15.84
C THR A 253 -4.59 21.79 15.63
N THR A 254 -5.31 21.59 14.52
CA THR A 254 -5.91 20.30 14.18
C THR A 254 -5.26 19.66 12.96
N ILE A 255 -5.22 18.32 12.93
CA ILE A 255 -4.93 17.54 11.73
C ILE A 255 -6.24 17.00 11.18
N ASN A 256 -6.47 17.21 9.90
CA ASN A 256 -7.54 16.58 9.14
C ASN A 256 -7.09 15.19 8.68
N PHE A 257 -7.98 14.22 8.78
CA PHE A 257 -7.77 12.86 8.30
C PHE A 257 -8.94 12.44 7.41
N TYR A 258 -8.62 11.89 6.24
CA TYR A 258 -9.60 11.40 5.28
C TYR A 258 -9.21 10.01 4.81
N LEU A 259 -10.20 9.14 4.69
CA LEU A 259 -10.06 7.82 4.09
C LEU A 259 -11.20 7.63 3.09
N ALA A 260 -10.87 7.38 1.83
CA ALA A 260 -11.83 7.22 0.74
C ALA A 260 -11.63 5.89 0.03
N SER A 261 -12.74 5.19 -0.26
CA SER A 261 -12.76 4.09 -1.24
C SER A 261 -12.86 4.66 -2.64
N ILE A 262 -11.87 4.39 -3.49
CA ILE A 262 -11.67 5.14 -4.75
C ILE A 262 -12.04 4.37 -6.01
N ALA A 263 -12.23 3.06 -5.92
CA ALA A 263 -12.40 2.23 -7.12
C ALA A 263 -13.36 1.04 -6.98
N GLY A 264 -14.10 0.95 -5.86
CA GLY A 264 -15.03 -0.16 -5.61
C GLY A 264 -14.35 -1.52 -5.38
N ASP A 265 -13.02 -1.55 -5.35
CA ASP A 265 -12.18 -2.69 -5.00
C ASP A 265 -11.50 -2.44 -3.64
N ARG A 266 -10.46 -3.20 -3.32
CA ARG A 266 -9.72 -3.06 -2.05
C ARG A 266 -8.95 -1.74 -1.92
N ARG A 267 -8.91 -0.86 -2.91
CA ARG A 267 -8.10 0.36 -2.85
C ARG A 267 -8.76 1.45 -2.04
N ASN A 268 -8.02 1.99 -1.08
CA ASN A 268 -8.38 3.19 -0.36
C ASN A 268 -7.29 4.26 -0.49
N ALA A 269 -7.71 5.52 -0.55
CA ALA A 269 -6.84 6.68 -0.42
C ALA A 269 -6.96 7.21 1.00
N TYR A 270 -5.84 7.25 1.73
CA TYR A 270 -5.77 7.89 3.03
C TYR A 270 -4.91 9.13 2.95
N GLU A 271 -5.38 10.23 3.54
CA GLU A 271 -4.64 11.48 3.55
C GLU A 271 -4.78 12.16 4.89
N HIS A 272 -3.68 12.77 5.36
CA HIS A 272 -3.78 13.74 6.43
C HIS A 272 -2.86 14.94 6.24
N TRP A 273 -3.26 16.06 6.85
CA TRP A 273 -2.53 17.32 6.83
C TRP A 273 -3.01 18.23 7.96
N TYR A 274 -2.12 19.10 8.45
CA TYR A 274 -2.48 20.12 9.43
C TYR A 274 -3.41 21.15 8.82
N ARG A 275 -4.57 21.39 9.44
CA ARG A 275 -5.63 22.27 8.92
C ARG A 275 -5.12 23.68 8.62
N CYS A 276 -4.22 24.17 9.46
CA CYS A 276 -3.53 25.45 9.30
C CYS A 276 -2.83 25.62 7.94
N LEU A 277 -2.31 24.53 7.34
CA LEU A 277 -1.60 24.57 6.07
C LEU A 277 -2.54 24.82 4.88
N GLY A 278 -3.80 24.43 5.05
CA GLY A 278 -4.86 24.73 4.09
C GLY A 278 -5.35 26.16 4.17
N TYR A 279 -5.13 26.86 5.29
CA TYR A 279 -5.68 28.20 5.54
C TYR A 279 -4.79 29.29 4.95
N ARG A 280 -5.28 29.93 3.88
CA ARG A 280 -4.65 31.11 3.27
C ARG A 280 -5.68 32.25 3.20
N PRO A 281 -5.67 33.19 4.17
CA PRO A 281 -6.64 34.29 4.21
C PRO A 281 -6.69 35.10 2.91
N SER A 282 -5.54 35.32 2.28
CA SER A 282 -5.42 36.14 1.07
C SER A 282 -6.00 35.49 -0.18
N THR A 283 -6.15 34.16 -0.22
CA THR A 283 -6.66 33.44 -1.40
C THR A 283 -7.99 32.72 -1.15
N GLY A 284 -8.49 32.74 0.09
CA GLY A 284 -9.70 31.99 0.48
C GLY A 284 -9.53 30.47 0.41
N GLN A 285 -8.31 29.96 0.21
CA GLN A 285 -8.04 28.54 0.15
C GLN A 285 -8.28 27.91 1.53
N THR A 286 -8.93 26.74 1.53
CA THR A 286 -9.28 25.97 2.73
C THR A 286 -8.71 24.55 2.71
N CYS A 287 -8.32 24.05 1.53
CA CYS A 287 -7.70 22.73 1.34
C CYS A 287 -6.21 22.88 1.11
N TYR A 288 -5.40 22.11 1.84
CA TYR A 288 -3.95 22.13 1.65
C TYR A 288 -3.58 21.53 0.30
N LYS A 289 -2.83 22.24 -0.53
CA LYS A 289 -2.45 21.79 -1.88
C LYS A 289 -1.03 21.23 -1.98
N MET A 290 -0.19 21.46 -0.97
CA MET A 290 1.23 21.09 -0.98
C MET A 290 1.46 19.69 -0.39
N ASN A 291 2.71 19.34 -0.05
CA ASN A 291 3.12 18.03 0.46
C ASN A 291 2.34 17.60 1.72
N SER A 292 1.22 16.91 1.51
CA SER A 292 0.41 16.23 2.51
C SER A 292 0.81 14.76 2.64
N HIS A 293 0.40 14.13 3.73
CA HIS A 293 0.69 12.73 3.98
C HIS A 293 -0.29 11.81 3.25
N VAL A 294 -0.12 11.66 1.94
CA VAL A 294 -0.92 10.74 1.11
C VAL A 294 -0.44 9.30 1.24
N LYS A 295 -1.38 8.39 1.41
CA LYS A 295 -1.16 6.96 1.58
C LYS A 295 -2.11 6.15 0.72
N PRO A 296 -1.67 5.60 -0.42
CA PRO A 296 -2.41 4.54 -1.09
C PRO A 296 -2.42 3.29 -0.21
N LEU A 297 -3.61 2.73 0.03
CA LEU A 297 -3.83 1.58 0.89
C LEU A 297 -4.61 0.50 0.12
N ILE A 298 -4.30 -0.77 0.40
CA ILE A 298 -5.12 -1.92 0.02
C ILE A 298 -5.68 -2.55 1.29
N GLN A 299 -7.00 -2.77 1.28
CA GLN A 299 -7.71 -3.44 2.36
C GLN A 299 -7.24 -4.89 2.52
N VAL A 300 -7.11 -5.29 3.78
CA VAL A 300 -6.95 -6.69 4.18
C VAL A 300 -8.34 -7.24 4.45
N ILE A 301 -8.77 -8.17 3.61
CA ILE A 301 -10.06 -8.87 3.71
C ILE A 301 -9.76 -10.34 3.99
N ASP A 302 -10.37 -10.90 5.02
CA ASP A 302 -10.16 -12.31 5.39
C ASP A 302 -11.00 -13.29 4.57
N ASP A 303 -10.81 -14.59 4.78
CA ASP A 303 -11.53 -15.66 4.06
C ASP A 303 -13.06 -15.55 4.15
N ASN A 304 -13.60 -14.90 5.18
CA ASN A 304 -15.03 -14.74 5.40
C ASN A 304 -15.56 -13.44 4.78
N GLY A 305 -14.73 -12.69 4.06
CA GLY A 305 -15.09 -11.37 3.52
C GLY A 305 -15.01 -10.24 4.55
N GLY A 306 -14.53 -10.51 5.76
CA GLY A 306 -14.45 -9.53 6.85
C GLY A 306 -13.30 -8.55 6.67
N PHE A 307 -13.55 -7.27 6.97
CA PHE A 307 -12.51 -6.24 6.98
C PHE A 307 -11.56 -6.40 8.17
N ARG A 308 -10.25 -6.42 7.88
CA ARG A 308 -9.20 -6.63 8.88
C ARG A 308 -8.20 -5.50 8.99
N GLY A 309 -8.16 -4.52 8.09
CA GLY A 309 -7.19 -3.44 8.15
C GLY A 309 -6.62 -3.10 6.78
N TRP A 310 -5.39 -2.60 6.75
CA TRP A 310 -4.74 -2.15 5.53
C TRP A 310 -3.26 -2.53 5.50
N VAL A 311 -2.77 -2.74 4.29
CA VAL A 311 -1.35 -2.54 3.94
C VAL A 311 -1.29 -1.43 2.92
N GLY A 312 -0.17 -0.72 2.85
CA GLY A 312 -0.03 0.30 1.83
C GLY A 312 1.28 1.03 1.93
N ALA A 313 1.31 2.21 1.37
CA ALA A 313 2.51 3.03 1.36
C ALA A 313 2.19 4.46 1.79
N GLU A 314 3.21 5.19 2.21
CA GLU A 314 3.23 6.64 2.18
C GLU A 314 4.06 7.09 0.99
N THR A 315 3.55 8.08 0.26
CA THR A 315 4.14 8.61 -0.98
C THR A 315 4.05 10.12 -0.99
N SER A 316 4.60 10.76 0.04
CA SER A 316 4.51 12.20 0.27
C SER A 316 5.70 12.89 -0.40
N PHE A 317 5.57 13.13 -1.70
CA PHE A 317 6.61 13.78 -2.50
C PHE A 317 6.71 15.27 -2.18
N SER A 318 7.93 15.71 -1.93
CA SER A 318 8.33 17.10 -1.77
C SER A 318 7.83 17.92 -2.95
N SER A 319 7.20 19.06 -2.65
CA SER A 319 6.63 19.94 -3.66
C SER A 319 7.31 21.30 -3.69
N THR A 320 7.42 21.88 -4.88
CA THR A 320 7.70 23.31 -5.08
C THR A 320 6.58 24.18 -4.50
N ALA A 321 6.77 25.50 -4.41
CA ALA A 321 5.84 26.43 -3.77
C ALA A 321 4.46 26.56 -4.45
N ASP A 322 4.35 26.12 -5.70
CA ASP A 322 3.13 26.01 -6.50
C ASP A 322 2.43 24.65 -6.38
N GLY A 323 3.01 23.69 -5.64
CA GLY A 323 2.40 22.40 -5.31
C GLY A 323 2.78 21.25 -6.25
N ASN A 324 3.63 21.51 -7.26
CA ASN A 324 4.16 20.50 -8.18
C ASN A 324 5.17 19.59 -7.48
N SER A 325 5.30 18.35 -7.92
CA SER A 325 6.23 17.37 -7.33
C SER A 325 7.68 17.55 -7.77
N ASP A 326 8.09 18.76 -8.16
CA ASP A 326 9.45 19.07 -8.63
C ASP A 326 10.36 19.55 -7.49
N GLY A 327 9.92 19.44 -6.23
CA GLY A 327 10.76 19.70 -5.07
C GLY A 327 11.95 18.72 -5.04
N ASP A 328 13.00 19.01 -4.26
CA ASP A 328 14.15 18.11 -4.17
C ASP A 328 13.72 16.69 -3.72
N PRO A 329 13.97 15.63 -4.51
CA PRO A 329 13.63 14.26 -4.16
C PRO A 329 14.15 13.80 -2.80
N ILE A 330 15.26 14.38 -2.33
CA ILE A 330 15.78 14.02 -1.01
C ILE A 330 14.80 14.39 0.11
N GLY A 331 13.93 15.39 -0.13
CA GLY A 331 12.88 15.85 0.78
C GLY A 331 11.62 14.98 0.79
N ASP A 332 11.52 13.98 -0.10
CA ASP A 332 10.35 13.10 -0.17
C ASP A 332 10.24 12.22 1.09
N THR A 333 9.01 11.84 1.42
CA THR A 333 8.73 10.80 2.42
C THR A 333 8.10 9.59 1.74
N LEU A 334 8.80 8.46 1.81
CA LEU A 334 8.36 7.17 1.28
C LEU A 334 8.42 6.14 2.40
N SER A 335 7.34 5.41 2.65
CA SER A 335 7.36 4.32 3.63
C SER A 335 6.40 3.21 3.26
N VAL A 336 6.75 1.97 3.57
CA VAL A 336 5.76 0.88 3.63
C VAL A 336 5.00 0.97 4.95
N VAL A 337 3.71 0.67 4.93
CA VAL A 337 2.83 0.81 6.10
C VAL A 337 1.89 -0.38 6.24
N LYS A 338 1.51 -0.69 7.48
CA LYS A 338 0.36 -1.54 7.80
C LYS A 338 -0.47 -0.93 8.92
N ALA A 339 -1.78 -1.16 8.89
CA ALA A 339 -2.73 -0.81 9.94
C ALA A 339 -3.60 -2.04 10.21
N GLY A 340 -3.34 -2.75 11.31
CA GLY A 340 -3.97 -4.04 11.62
C GLY A 340 -3.00 -5.22 11.61
N PRO A 341 -3.52 -6.46 11.56
CA PRO A 341 -4.93 -6.77 11.37
C PRO A 341 -5.72 -6.47 12.65
N ARG A 342 -7.02 -6.20 12.53
CA ARG A 342 -7.95 -6.21 13.65
C ARG A 342 -7.93 -7.61 14.27
N VAL A 343 -7.60 -7.65 15.55
CA VAL A 343 -7.66 -8.86 16.38
C VAL A 343 -9.15 -9.16 16.63
N LEU A 344 -9.57 -10.39 16.34
CA LEU A 344 -10.94 -10.82 16.57
C LEU A 344 -11.13 -11.30 18.00
N SER A 345 -12.35 -11.11 18.52
CA SER A 345 -12.83 -11.83 19.70
C SER A 345 -13.09 -13.32 19.37
N PRO A 346 -13.17 -14.20 20.38
CA PRO A 346 -13.29 -15.66 20.20
C PRO A 346 -14.42 -16.09 19.27
#